data_AF-A0A3N2PF24-F1
#
_entry.id   AF-A0A3N2PF24-F1
#
_cell.length_a   1.000
_cell.length_b   1.000
_cell.length_c   1.000
_cell.angle_alpha   90.00
_cell.angle_beta   90.00
_cell.angle_gamma   90.00
#
_symmetry.space_group_name_H-M   'P 1'
#
loop_
_entity.id
_entity.type
_entity.pdbx_description
1 polymer ?
#
loop_
_entity_poly.entity_id
_entity_poly.type
_entity_poly.pdbx_seq_one_letter_code
_entity_poly.pdbx_strand_id
1 'polypeptide(L)'
;MTVPTSMELLDGHLAGLASALLPYRSVAGRLARWGHDLARLLAGGGRLLVAGNGGSAAEAQHLAAELVGKLRDDRAPLSAIALCAETSSLTALGNDYGFDEVFARQVRAHGRSGDILLLLSTSGRSANLVRAARAGRELGLRCWALTGPTPNPLADACTDVLAVPSPDNQVVQELHLVSAHVLCAYVDAHLPVLLGPAGRYGAGQPSPNPLGAPAAEPGPAAPGATPPVRPSGVADELVLRVPGGIDLGTSEEEP
;
A
#
# COMPACT_ATOMS: atom_id res chain seq x y z
N MET A 1 -17.78 30.02 -21.09
CA MET A 1 -16.83 28.92 -20.81
C MET A 1 -17.56 27.64 -21.19
N THR A 2 -17.16 27.00 -22.30
CA THR A 2 -17.76 25.73 -22.75
C THR A 2 -17.27 24.60 -21.86
N VAL A 3 -18.19 23.75 -21.38
CA VAL A 3 -17.84 22.55 -20.62
C VAL A 3 -17.25 21.53 -21.61
N PRO A 4 -16.06 20.95 -21.34
CA PRO A 4 -15.48 19.93 -22.21
C PRO A 4 -16.41 18.73 -22.37
N THR A 5 -16.36 18.06 -23.52
CA THR A 5 -17.17 16.86 -23.75
C THR A 5 -16.70 15.71 -22.85
N SER A 6 -17.57 14.72 -22.60
CA SER A 6 -17.22 13.57 -21.77
C SER A 6 -16.01 12.79 -22.31
N MET A 7 -15.87 12.72 -23.64
CA MET A 7 -14.74 12.08 -24.30
C MET A 7 -13.44 12.87 -24.13
N GLU A 8 -13.48 14.20 -24.20
CA GLU A 8 -12.29 15.05 -24.06
C GLU A 8 -11.62 14.90 -22.69
N LEU A 9 -12.42 14.77 -21.61
CA LEU A 9 -11.88 14.57 -20.26
C LEU A 9 -11.21 13.21 -20.10
N LEU A 10 -11.85 12.13 -20.59
CA LEU A 10 -11.30 10.79 -20.53
C LEU A 10 -10.03 10.65 -21.37
N ASP A 11 -10.08 11.08 -22.63
CA ASP A 11 -8.97 10.96 -23.57
C ASP A 11 -7.77 11.80 -23.10
N GLY A 12 -8.01 13.00 -22.55
CA GLY A 12 -6.97 13.84 -21.96
C GLY A 12 -6.25 13.16 -20.79
N HIS A 13 -7.01 12.56 -19.87
CA HIS A 13 -6.44 11.85 -18.72
C HIS A 13 -5.65 10.60 -19.14
N LEU A 14 -6.23 9.79 -20.04
CA LEU A 14 -5.56 8.59 -20.57
C LEU A 14 -4.28 8.94 -21.34
N ALA A 15 -4.28 10.03 -22.11
CA ALA A 15 -3.08 10.51 -22.79
C ALA A 15 -1.99 10.94 -21.78
N GLY A 16 -2.38 11.62 -20.70
CA GLY A 16 -1.49 11.97 -19.58
C GLY A 16 -0.85 10.73 -18.96
N LEU A 17 -1.67 9.74 -18.59
CA LEU A 17 -1.19 8.48 -18.01
C LEU A 17 -0.28 7.71 -18.99
N ALA A 18 -0.69 7.58 -20.25
CA ALA A 18 0.10 6.91 -21.29
C ALA A 18 1.48 7.58 -21.49
N SER A 19 1.52 8.91 -21.44
CA SER A 19 2.78 9.66 -21.56
C SER A 19 3.74 9.40 -20.40
N ALA A 20 3.23 9.16 -19.20
CA ALA A 20 4.02 8.89 -18.00
C ALA A 20 4.48 7.43 -17.91
N LEU A 21 3.70 6.47 -18.44
CA LEU A 21 3.97 5.04 -18.32
C LEU A 21 5.29 4.58 -18.94
N LEU A 22 5.65 5.08 -20.13
CA LEU A 22 6.88 4.64 -20.80
C LEU A 22 8.14 5.10 -20.04
N PRO A 23 8.31 6.39 -19.68
CA PRO A 23 9.41 6.85 -18.83
C PRO A 23 9.41 6.19 -17.44
N TYR A 24 8.23 5.90 -16.89
CA TYR A 24 8.10 5.28 -15.56
C TYR A 24 8.77 3.91 -15.48
N ARG A 25 8.92 3.16 -16.59
CA ARG A 25 9.67 1.89 -16.62
C ARG A 25 11.10 2.01 -16.09
N SER A 26 11.71 3.20 -16.14
CA SER A 26 13.05 3.46 -15.58
C SER A 26 13.15 3.19 -14.08
N VAL A 27 12.03 3.20 -13.33
CA VAL A 27 12.02 2.94 -11.89
C VAL A 27 12.05 1.46 -11.52
N ALA A 28 11.97 0.55 -12.50
CA ALA A 28 11.90 -0.90 -12.26
C ALA A 28 13.04 -1.42 -11.36
N GLY A 29 14.28 -0.98 -11.62
CA GLY A 29 15.42 -1.36 -10.81
C GLY A 29 15.34 -0.82 -9.37
N ARG A 30 14.72 0.34 -9.14
CA ARG A 30 14.49 0.87 -7.79
C ARG A 30 13.42 0.07 -7.06
N LEU A 31 12.29 -0.23 -7.71
CA LEU A 31 11.22 -1.03 -7.11
C LEU A 31 11.70 -2.44 -6.73
N ALA A 32 12.50 -3.09 -7.59
CA ALA A 32 13.07 -4.39 -7.27
C ALA A 32 13.96 -4.35 -6.02
N ARG A 33 14.83 -3.34 -5.92
CA ARG A 33 15.69 -3.15 -4.72
C ARG A 33 14.86 -2.84 -3.48
N TRP A 34 13.87 -1.94 -3.57
CA TRP A 34 12.99 -1.63 -2.44
C TRP A 34 12.21 -2.84 -1.98
N GLY A 35 11.69 -3.65 -2.90
CA GLY A 35 10.99 -4.88 -2.56
C GLY A 35 11.88 -5.89 -1.86
N HIS A 36 13.12 -6.08 -2.33
CA HIS A 36 14.11 -6.91 -1.65
C HIS A 36 14.43 -6.40 -0.23
N ASP A 37 14.74 -5.12 -0.10
CA ASP A 37 15.11 -4.48 1.17
C ASP A 37 13.97 -4.50 2.19
N LEU A 38 12.74 -4.32 1.72
CA LEU A 38 11.54 -4.39 2.54
C LEU A 38 11.25 -5.82 2.97
N ALA A 39 11.36 -6.80 2.07
CA ALA A 39 11.20 -8.21 2.40
C ALA A 39 12.20 -8.65 3.48
N ARG A 40 13.47 -8.24 3.36
CA ARG A 40 14.50 -8.52 4.37
C ARG A 40 14.17 -7.91 5.72
N LEU A 41 13.72 -6.66 5.74
CA LEU A 41 13.32 -5.97 6.97
C LEU A 41 12.18 -6.72 7.67
N LEU A 42 11.11 -7.00 6.92
CA LEU A 42 9.89 -7.61 7.46
C LEU A 42 10.14 -9.05 7.91
N ALA A 43 10.92 -9.82 7.14
CA ALA A 43 11.35 -11.17 7.55
C ALA A 43 12.19 -11.16 8.83
N GLY A 44 12.95 -10.08 9.07
CA GLY A 44 13.74 -9.87 10.28
C GLY A 44 12.95 -9.31 11.47
N GLY A 45 11.63 -9.13 11.35
CA GLY A 45 10.77 -8.59 12.42
C GLY A 45 10.76 -7.06 12.53
N GLY A 46 11.38 -6.35 11.59
CA GLY A 46 11.24 -4.90 11.46
C GLY A 46 9.88 -4.51 10.87
N ARG A 47 9.62 -3.21 10.77
CA ARG A 47 8.32 -2.71 10.29
C ARG A 47 8.42 -1.63 9.22
N LEU A 48 7.37 -1.57 8.40
CA LEU A 48 7.10 -0.44 7.53
C LEU A 48 6.18 0.56 8.25
N LEU A 49 6.61 1.81 8.35
CA LEU A 49 5.70 2.93 8.61
C LEU A 49 5.38 3.59 7.28
N VAL A 50 4.12 3.88 7.00
CA VAL A 50 3.69 4.50 5.74
C VAL A 50 2.72 5.65 5.99
N ALA A 51 2.88 6.76 5.26
CA ALA A 51 2.02 7.93 5.39
C ALA A 51 1.86 8.70 4.07
N GLY A 52 0.72 9.37 3.92
CA GLY A 52 0.40 10.25 2.80
C GLY A 52 -0.76 11.17 3.17
N ASN A 53 -1.11 12.12 2.28
CA ASN A 53 -2.24 13.02 2.45
C ASN A 53 -3.29 12.79 1.35
N GLY A 54 -4.59 12.91 1.66
CA GLY A 54 -5.67 12.76 0.69
C GLY A 54 -5.65 11.39 0.01
N GLY A 55 -5.65 11.36 -1.33
CA GLY A 55 -5.56 10.13 -2.09
C GLY A 55 -4.32 9.27 -1.75
N SER A 56 -3.17 9.90 -1.53
CA SER A 56 -1.96 9.21 -1.06
C SER A 56 -2.10 8.63 0.36
N ALA A 57 -3.02 9.14 1.19
CA ALA A 57 -3.34 8.53 2.47
C ALA A 57 -4.12 7.22 2.30
N ALA A 58 -5.03 7.16 1.31
CA ALA A 58 -5.73 5.93 0.96
C ALA A 58 -4.76 4.87 0.43
N GLU A 59 -3.80 5.24 -0.40
CA GLU A 59 -2.74 4.33 -0.88
C GLU A 59 -1.80 3.86 0.24
N ALA A 60 -1.47 4.73 1.19
CA ALA A 60 -0.71 4.34 2.37
C ALA A 60 -1.45 3.27 3.19
N GLN A 61 -2.76 3.44 3.40
CA GLN A 61 -3.60 2.44 4.06
C GLN A 61 -3.71 1.16 3.23
N HIS A 62 -3.90 1.27 1.91
CA HIS A 62 -3.94 0.14 0.98
C HIS A 62 -2.67 -0.71 1.10
N LEU A 63 -1.49 -0.09 0.95
CA LEU A 63 -0.21 -0.78 1.08
C LEU A 63 -0.05 -1.47 2.44
N ALA A 64 -0.38 -0.79 3.53
CA ALA A 64 -0.32 -1.39 4.86
C ALA A 64 -1.26 -2.60 4.99
N ALA A 65 -2.48 -2.51 4.46
CA ALA A 65 -3.46 -3.59 4.48
C ALA A 65 -3.00 -4.81 3.69
N GLU A 66 -2.40 -4.63 2.51
CA GLU A 66 -1.85 -5.72 1.69
C GLU A 66 -0.68 -6.45 2.39
N LEU A 67 0.17 -5.70 3.11
CA LEU A 67 1.28 -6.27 3.86
C LEU A 67 0.82 -7.01 5.12
N VAL A 68 -0.12 -6.44 5.88
CA VAL A 68 -0.68 -7.06 7.09
C VAL A 68 -1.52 -8.28 6.73
N GLY A 69 -2.34 -8.20 5.68
CA GLY A 69 -3.07 -9.31 5.11
C GLY A 69 -2.20 -10.04 4.08
N LYS A 70 -2.62 -9.99 2.81
CA LYS A 70 -1.93 -10.57 1.65
C LYS A 70 -2.42 -9.93 0.35
N LEU A 71 -1.54 -9.86 -0.67
CA LEU A 71 -1.90 -9.39 -2.00
C LEU A 71 -2.53 -10.49 -2.88
N ARG A 72 -1.89 -11.65 -2.96
CA ARG A 72 -2.35 -12.78 -3.79
C ARG A 72 -2.35 -14.08 -3.00
N ASP A 73 -1.16 -14.61 -2.76
CA ASP A 73 -0.98 -15.88 -2.09
C ASP A 73 -1.02 -15.73 -0.58
N ASP A 74 -1.48 -16.77 0.11
CA ASP A 74 -1.52 -16.78 1.56
C ASP A 74 -0.11 -16.82 2.16
N ARG A 75 0.12 -16.01 3.20
CA ARG A 75 1.38 -15.96 3.93
C ARG A 75 1.17 -15.42 5.34
N ALA A 76 2.22 -15.50 6.17
CA ALA A 76 2.22 -14.84 7.47
C ALA A 76 2.02 -13.31 7.32
N PRO A 77 1.34 -12.66 8.29
CA PRO A 77 1.16 -11.22 8.29
C PRO A 77 2.48 -10.49 8.50
N LEU A 78 2.67 -9.34 7.83
CA LEU A 78 3.87 -8.51 7.96
C LEU A 78 3.58 -7.23 8.75
N SER A 79 4.60 -6.70 9.43
CA SER A 79 4.42 -5.49 10.24
C SER A 79 4.43 -4.23 9.38
N ALA A 80 3.25 -3.68 9.09
CA ALA A 80 3.09 -2.40 8.42
C ALA A 80 2.05 -1.52 9.15
N ILE A 81 2.34 -0.23 9.32
CA ILE A 81 1.48 0.73 10.02
C ILE A 81 1.25 1.95 9.13
N ALA A 82 -0.01 2.19 8.76
CA ALA A 82 -0.43 3.43 8.12
C ALA A 82 -0.66 4.53 9.16
N LEU A 83 0.20 5.55 9.18
CA LEU A 83 0.14 6.65 10.17
C LEU A 83 -1.04 7.61 9.94
N CYS A 84 -1.79 7.42 8.86
CA CYS A 84 -2.98 8.18 8.52
C CYS A 84 -4.30 7.48 8.92
N ALA A 85 -4.24 6.29 9.54
CA ALA A 85 -5.45 5.48 9.80
C ALA A 85 -6.17 5.82 11.12
N GLU A 86 -5.43 6.09 12.20
CA GLU A 86 -6.04 6.32 13.51
C GLU A 86 -6.45 7.79 13.65
N THR A 87 -7.76 8.02 13.60
CA THR A 87 -8.34 9.37 13.52
C THR A 87 -8.18 10.15 14.82
N SER A 88 -8.18 9.49 15.98
CA SER A 88 -8.03 10.17 17.27
C SER A 88 -6.65 10.79 17.39
N SER A 89 -5.60 10.08 16.96
CA SER A 89 -4.22 10.53 16.91
C SER A 89 -4.07 11.66 15.91
N LEU A 90 -4.61 11.53 14.70
CA LEU A 90 -4.53 12.61 13.71
C LEU A 90 -5.18 13.91 14.20
N THR A 91 -6.37 13.81 14.79
CA THR A 91 -7.12 14.98 15.26
C THR A 91 -6.50 15.60 16.51
N ALA A 92 -6.10 14.79 17.51
CA ALA A 92 -5.42 15.29 18.70
C ALA A 92 -4.08 15.93 18.36
N LEU A 93 -3.25 15.28 17.53
CA LEU A 93 -1.95 15.82 17.14
C LEU A 93 -2.09 17.09 16.29
N GLY A 94 -3.07 17.10 15.39
CA GLY A 94 -3.36 18.26 14.56
C GLY A 94 -3.83 19.47 15.37
N ASN A 95 -4.66 19.24 16.40
CA ASN A 95 -5.14 20.27 17.31
C ASN A 95 -4.03 20.80 18.23
N ASP A 96 -3.27 19.90 18.85
CA ASP A 96 -2.37 20.26 19.95
C ASP A 96 -1.00 20.76 19.49
N TYR A 97 -0.53 20.29 18.31
CA TYR A 97 0.82 20.57 17.81
C TYR A 97 0.85 21.15 16.39
N GLY A 98 -0.31 21.24 15.74
CA GLY A 98 -0.43 21.64 14.34
C GLY A 98 -0.33 20.47 13.38
N PHE A 99 -1.02 20.60 12.24
CA PHE A 99 -1.13 19.53 11.24
C PHE A 99 0.22 19.09 10.64
N ASP A 100 1.21 19.97 10.69
CA ASP A 100 2.59 19.72 10.32
C ASP A 100 3.28 18.62 11.15
N GLU A 101 2.86 18.38 12.39
CA GLU A 101 3.53 17.42 13.29
C GLU A 101 2.83 16.04 13.35
N VAL A 102 1.68 15.88 12.69
CA VAL A 102 0.81 14.69 12.85
C VAL A 102 1.52 13.38 12.53
N PHE A 103 2.38 13.36 11.52
CA PHE A 103 3.15 12.16 11.16
C PHE A 103 4.47 12.09 11.91
N ALA A 104 5.16 13.22 12.09
CA ALA A 104 6.46 13.25 12.78
C ALA A 104 6.39 12.71 14.21
N ARG A 105 5.31 13.03 14.95
CA ARG A 105 5.08 12.50 16.30
C ARG A 105 4.82 11.00 16.32
N GLN A 106 4.05 10.50 15.37
CA GLN A 106 3.80 9.07 15.23
C GLN A 106 5.06 8.31 14.81
N VAL A 107 5.89 8.87 13.94
CA VAL A 107 7.21 8.31 13.59
C VAL A 107 8.09 8.18 14.84
N ARG A 108 8.16 9.23 15.68
CA ARG A 108 8.90 9.20 16.95
C ARG A 108 8.38 8.15 17.93
N ALA A 109 7.07 7.94 17.98
CA ALA A 109 6.47 6.95 18.86
C ALA A 109 6.72 5.50 18.39
N HIS A 110 6.50 5.24 17.10
CA HIS A 110 6.41 3.88 16.56
C HIS A 110 7.68 3.39 15.87
N GLY A 111 8.50 4.28 15.34
CA GLY A 111 9.70 3.94 14.57
C GLY A 111 10.84 3.43 15.44
N ARG A 112 11.58 2.45 14.94
CA ARG A 112 12.82 1.94 15.53
C ARG A 112 13.95 2.05 14.52
N SER A 113 15.18 2.11 15.02
CA SER A 113 16.37 2.16 14.16
C SER A 113 16.39 0.96 13.22
N GLY A 114 16.63 1.20 11.93
CA GLY A 114 16.60 0.19 10.88
C GLY A 114 15.25 -0.03 10.19
N ASP A 115 14.14 0.44 10.77
CA ASP A 115 12.82 0.40 10.12
C ASP A 115 12.80 1.26 8.84
N ILE A 116 11.81 1.02 7.98
CA ILE A 116 11.55 1.84 6.80
C ILE A 116 10.36 2.76 7.07
N LEU A 117 10.53 4.03 6.69
CA LEU A 117 9.44 5.01 6.59
C LEU A 117 9.19 5.31 5.11
N LEU A 118 8.01 5.00 4.58
CA LEU A 118 7.62 5.31 3.20
C LEU A 118 6.60 6.45 3.17
N LEU A 119 6.91 7.53 2.45
CA LEU A 119 6.09 8.74 2.40
C LEU A 119 5.57 8.98 0.97
N LEU A 120 4.26 9.13 0.82
CA LEU A 120 3.60 9.35 -0.47
C LEU A 120 3.14 10.80 -0.58
N SER A 121 3.68 11.54 -1.56
CA SER A 121 3.31 12.93 -1.83
C SER A 121 3.42 13.26 -3.30
N THR A 122 2.29 13.42 -3.99
CA THR A 122 2.26 13.77 -5.42
C THR A 122 3.05 15.03 -5.74
N SER A 123 3.06 16.03 -4.85
CA SER A 123 3.84 17.25 -5.00
C SER A 123 5.26 17.20 -4.40
N GLY A 124 5.51 16.27 -3.47
CA GLY A 124 6.73 16.23 -2.67
C GLY A 124 6.92 17.42 -1.71
N ARG A 125 5.87 18.22 -1.46
CA ARG A 125 5.96 19.50 -0.71
C ARG A 125 5.16 19.54 0.59
N SER A 126 4.43 18.47 0.95
CA SER A 126 3.63 18.47 2.17
C SER A 126 4.51 18.57 3.42
N ALA A 127 4.37 19.66 4.17
CA ALA A 127 5.22 19.96 5.34
C ALA A 127 5.16 18.86 6.40
N ASN A 128 4.00 18.25 6.62
CA ASN A 128 3.82 17.13 7.54
C ASN A 128 4.62 15.88 7.17
N LEU A 129 4.75 15.57 5.88
CA LEU A 129 5.58 14.47 5.39
C LEU A 129 7.07 14.82 5.44
N VAL A 130 7.45 16.05 5.11
CA VAL A 130 8.85 16.50 5.21
C VAL A 130 9.34 16.43 6.67
N ARG A 131 8.51 16.84 7.64
CA ARG A 131 8.82 16.70 9.07
C ARG A 131 8.89 15.25 9.51
N ALA A 132 8.02 14.38 8.98
CA ALA A 132 8.10 12.94 9.23
C ALA A 132 9.41 12.32 8.71
N ALA A 133 9.86 12.70 7.51
CA ALA A 133 11.13 12.23 6.94
C ALA A 133 12.31 12.62 7.84
N ARG A 134 12.34 13.87 8.33
CA ARG A 134 13.37 14.36 9.26
C ARG A 134 13.36 13.58 10.59
N ALA A 135 12.18 13.40 11.18
CA ALA A 135 12.02 12.61 12.41
C ALA A 135 12.47 11.14 12.22
N GLY A 136 12.17 10.55 11.06
CA GLY A 136 12.64 9.20 10.73
C GLY A 136 14.16 9.12 10.66
N ARG A 137 14.82 10.09 10.01
CA ARG A 137 16.28 10.15 9.95
C ARG A 137 16.92 10.32 11.32
N GLU A 138 16.35 11.17 12.18
CA GLU A 138 16.81 11.36 13.57
C GLU A 138 16.81 10.04 14.38
N LEU A 139 15.86 9.15 14.11
CA LEU A 139 15.73 7.83 14.74
C LEU A 139 16.52 6.71 14.03
N GLY A 140 17.19 7.02 12.92
CA GLY A 140 17.91 6.03 12.12
C GLY A 140 17.01 5.11 11.29
N LEU A 141 15.84 5.59 10.85
CA LEU A 141 15.01 4.91 9.85
C LEU A 141 15.57 5.17 8.44
N ARG A 142 15.34 4.21 7.54
CA ARG A 142 15.50 4.43 6.10
C ARG A 142 14.24 5.11 5.56
N CYS A 143 14.35 6.39 5.24
CA CYS A 143 13.22 7.17 4.72
C CYS A 143 13.16 7.05 3.19
N TRP A 144 12.05 6.53 2.67
CA TRP A 144 11.74 6.43 1.25
C TRP A 144 10.60 7.38 0.88
N ALA A 145 10.56 7.85 -0.36
CA ALA A 145 9.45 8.65 -0.85
C ALA A 145 8.95 8.23 -2.24
N LEU A 146 7.63 8.15 -2.39
CA LEU A 146 6.98 8.20 -3.70
C LEU A 146 6.55 9.65 -3.93
N THR A 147 7.07 10.28 -4.99
CA THR A 147 6.76 11.69 -5.31
C THR A 147 6.34 11.87 -6.76
N GLY A 148 5.85 13.06 -7.10
CA GLY A 148 5.92 13.58 -8.46
C GLY A 148 7.34 14.05 -8.81
N PRO A 149 7.49 14.92 -9.82
CA PRO A 149 8.79 15.35 -10.31
C PRO A 149 9.68 15.99 -9.24
N THR A 150 10.98 15.80 -9.40
CA THR A 150 12.04 16.43 -8.59
C THR A 150 12.65 17.63 -9.32
N PRO A 151 13.29 18.59 -8.63
CA PRO A 151 13.56 18.64 -7.18
C PRO A 151 12.31 18.99 -6.34
N ASN A 152 12.24 18.43 -5.13
CA ASN A 152 11.22 18.80 -4.14
C ASN A 152 11.71 18.52 -2.69
N PRO A 153 11.18 19.21 -1.67
CA PRO A 153 11.70 19.14 -0.30
C PRO A 153 11.61 17.76 0.35
N LEU A 154 10.61 16.94 -0.01
CA LEU A 154 10.49 15.59 0.52
C LEU A 154 11.58 14.68 -0.06
N ALA A 155 11.87 14.82 -1.35
CA ALA A 155 12.94 14.08 -1.99
C ALA A 155 14.30 14.36 -1.32
N ASP A 156 14.58 15.63 -1.02
CA ASP A 156 15.83 16.04 -0.35
C ASP A 156 15.91 15.53 1.11
N ALA A 157 14.77 15.30 1.76
CA ALA A 157 14.69 14.82 3.14
C ALA A 157 14.77 13.29 3.28
N CYS A 158 14.62 12.55 2.18
CA CYS A 158 14.59 11.09 2.16
C CYS A 158 15.92 10.47 1.70
N THR A 159 16.13 9.20 2.05
CA THR A 159 17.32 8.42 1.69
C THR A 159 17.26 7.89 0.26
N ASP A 160 16.07 7.54 -0.23
CA ASP A 160 15.83 7.16 -1.63
C ASP A 160 14.43 7.62 -2.06
N VAL A 161 14.24 7.88 -3.35
CA VAL A 161 13.05 8.53 -3.89
C VAL A 161 12.69 7.92 -5.23
N LEU A 162 11.43 7.51 -5.39
CA LEU A 162 10.83 7.19 -6.67
C LEU A 162 9.96 8.39 -7.10
N ALA A 163 10.48 9.16 -8.05
CA ALA A 163 9.79 10.31 -8.62
C ALA A 163 9.08 9.91 -9.92
N VAL A 164 7.76 10.10 -9.96
CA VAL A 164 6.97 9.90 -11.17
C VAL A 164 7.15 11.10 -12.10
N PRO A 165 7.53 10.90 -13.38
CA PRO A 165 7.81 11.98 -14.33
C PRO A 165 6.52 12.52 -14.96
N SER A 166 5.58 13.00 -14.14
CA SER A 166 4.33 13.63 -14.61
C SER A 166 4.04 14.91 -13.83
N PRO A 167 3.65 16.02 -14.49
CA PRO A 167 3.20 17.23 -13.79
C PRO A 167 1.79 17.09 -13.22
N ASP A 168 1.03 16.07 -13.62
CA ASP A 168 -0.34 15.84 -13.16
C ASP A 168 -0.36 14.98 -11.90
N ASN A 169 -0.86 15.55 -10.80
CA ASN A 169 -0.96 14.86 -9.52
C ASN A 169 -1.80 13.59 -9.56
N GLN A 170 -2.84 13.51 -10.41
CA GLN A 170 -3.68 12.33 -10.53
C GLN A 170 -2.92 11.18 -11.21
N VAL A 171 -2.19 11.47 -12.28
CA VAL A 171 -1.31 10.49 -12.93
C VAL A 171 -0.19 10.04 -11.98
N VAL A 172 0.38 10.96 -11.20
CA VAL A 172 1.37 10.62 -10.17
C VAL A 172 0.77 9.67 -9.15
N GLN A 173 -0.44 9.95 -8.69
CA GLN A 173 -1.16 9.13 -7.73
C GLN A 173 -1.44 7.71 -8.27
N GLU A 174 -1.93 7.58 -9.50
CA GLU A 174 -2.16 6.28 -10.14
C GLU A 174 -0.86 5.45 -10.24
N LEU A 175 0.27 6.09 -10.54
CA LEU A 175 1.57 5.43 -10.58
C LEU A 175 2.16 5.14 -9.19
N HIS A 176 1.72 5.82 -8.13
CA HIS A 176 2.00 5.43 -6.74
C HIS A 176 1.26 4.14 -6.38
N LEU A 177 0.00 3.99 -6.80
CA LEU A 177 -0.74 2.73 -6.62
C LEU A 177 -0.06 1.56 -7.36
N VAL A 178 0.37 1.78 -8.61
CA VAL A 178 1.17 0.78 -9.35
C VAL A 178 2.46 0.45 -8.61
N SER A 179 3.17 1.46 -8.07
CA SER A 179 4.38 1.25 -7.25
C SER A 179 4.07 0.35 -6.05
N ALA A 180 2.96 0.61 -5.33
CA ALA A 180 2.59 -0.13 -4.13
C ALA A 180 2.29 -1.61 -4.44
N HIS A 181 1.53 -1.90 -5.50
CA HIS A 181 1.25 -3.27 -5.92
C HIS A 181 2.51 -4.02 -6.36
N VAL A 182 3.37 -3.37 -7.14
CA VAL A 182 4.64 -3.98 -7.59
C VAL A 182 5.60 -4.20 -6.41
N LEU A 183 5.62 -3.27 -5.44
CA LEU A 183 6.42 -3.41 -4.23
C LEU A 183 5.96 -4.62 -3.41
N CYS A 184 4.65 -4.80 -3.20
CA CYS A 184 4.10 -6.00 -2.56
C CYS A 184 4.47 -7.28 -3.33
N ALA A 185 4.36 -7.26 -4.66
CA ALA A 185 4.73 -8.42 -5.48
C ALA A 185 6.22 -8.80 -5.33
N TYR A 186 7.13 -7.82 -5.27
CA TYR A 186 8.54 -8.10 -4.99
C TYR A 186 8.77 -8.60 -3.57
N VAL A 187 8.05 -8.05 -2.58
CA VAL A 187 8.13 -8.55 -1.19
C VAL A 187 7.74 -10.02 -1.13
N ASP A 188 6.58 -10.37 -1.70
CA ASP A 188 6.07 -11.74 -1.72
C ASP A 188 7.00 -12.69 -2.49
N ALA A 189 7.63 -12.23 -3.58
CA ALA A 189 8.61 -13.03 -4.33
C ALA A 189 9.89 -13.34 -3.53
N HIS A 190 10.33 -12.43 -2.65
CA HIS A 190 11.56 -12.60 -1.87
C HIS A 190 11.36 -13.34 -0.54
N LEU A 191 10.17 -13.25 0.07
CA LEU A 191 9.89 -13.84 1.38
C LEU A 191 10.18 -15.35 1.48
N PRO A 192 9.78 -16.21 0.52
CA PRO A 192 10.03 -17.65 0.61
C PRO A 192 11.51 -18.03 0.67
N VAL A 193 12.38 -17.21 0.05
CA VAL A 193 13.83 -17.42 0.06
C VAL A 193 14.43 -16.99 1.40
N LEU A 194 13.94 -15.89 1.96
CA LEU A 194 14.46 -15.30 3.21
C LEU A 194 14.04 -16.08 4.46
N LEU A 195 12.83 -16.62 4.45
CA LEU A 195 12.24 -17.35 5.59
C LEU A 195 12.56 -18.85 5.60
N GLY A 196 13.09 -19.37 4.49
CA GLY A 196 13.34 -20.80 4.30
C GLY A 196 12.05 -21.65 4.39
N PRO A 197 12.19 -22.98 4.50
CA PRO A 197 11.04 -23.89 4.63
C PRO A 197 10.22 -23.64 5.91
N ALA A 198 10.87 -23.16 6.97
CA ALA A 198 10.29 -23.00 8.30
C ALA A 198 9.34 -21.79 8.40
N GLY A 199 9.57 -20.69 7.68
CA GLY A 199 8.66 -19.55 7.69
C GLY A 199 7.56 -19.59 6.63
N ARG A 200 7.41 -20.71 5.91
CA ARG A 200 6.20 -21.01 5.13
C ARG A 200 5.02 -21.41 6.02
N TYR A 201 5.29 -21.80 7.28
CA TYR A 201 4.30 -22.27 8.23
C TYR A 201 3.94 -21.20 9.26
N GLY A 202 3.20 -20.19 8.80
CA GLY A 202 2.26 -19.42 9.63
C GLY A 202 0.79 -19.71 9.26
N ALA A 203 0.56 -20.44 8.16
CA ALA A 203 -0.75 -20.87 7.72
C ALA A 203 -1.14 -22.19 8.44
N GLY A 204 -2.05 -22.09 9.41
CA GLY A 204 -2.91 -23.22 9.80
C GLY A 204 -2.37 -24.22 10.82
N GLN A 205 -2.10 -23.79 12.05
CA GLN A 205 -2.63 -24.56 13.18
C GLN A 205 -3.74 -23.75 13.83
N PRO A 206 -4.98 -24.27 13.98
CA PRO A 206 -5.90 -23.67 14.93
C PRO A 206 -5.19 -23.69 16.28
N SER A 207 -5.08 -22.51 16.92
CA SER A 207 -4.66 -22.46 18.32
C SER A 207 -5.49 -23.49 19.08
N PRO A 208 -4.90 -24.41 19.87
CA PRO A 208 -5.70 -25.09 20.86
C PRO A 208 -6.35 -23.98 21.69
N ASN A 209 -7.68 -23.98 21.71
CA ASN A 209 -8.46 -23.04 22.48
C ASN A 209 -7.87 -23.04 23.91
N PRO A 210 -7.29 -21.92 24.41
CA PRO A 210 -6.70 -21.91 25.75
C PRO A 210 -7.76 -22.02 26.84
N LEU A 211 -9.04 -21.96 26.46
CA LEU A 211 -10.19 -22.18 27.33
C LEU A 211 -10.92 -23.44 26.85
N GLY A 212 -10.54 -24.58 27.40
CA GLY A 212 -11.28 -25.84 27.26
C GLY A 212 -12.67 -25.76 27.86
N ALA A 213 -13.61 -25.12 27.16
CA ALA A 213 -15.03 -25.33 27.37
C ALA A 213 -15.55 -26.21 26.22
N PRO A 214 -16.17 -27.36 26.50
CA PRO A 214 -16.85 -28.13 25.45
C PRO A 214 -17.94 -27.26 24.84
N ALA A 215 -18.14 -27.38 23.52
CA ALA A 215 -19.26 -26.75 22.84
C ALA A 215 -20.55 -27.14 23.57
N ALA A 216 -21.26 -26.15 24.12
CA ALA A 216 -22.55 -26.37 24.74
C ALA A 216 -23.50 -26.94 23.67
N GLU A 217 -24.08 -28.10 23.94
CA GLU A 217 -25.16 -28.62 23.10
C GLU A 217 -26.28 -27.58 23.02
N PRO A 218 -26.92 -27.41 21.85
CA PRO A 218 -28.02 -26.47 21.72
C PRO A 218 -29.17 -26.92 22.61
N GLY A 219 -29.44 -26.13 23.65
CA GLY A 219 -30.62 -26.31 24.51
C GLY A 219 -31.92 -26.17 23.71
N PRO A 220 -33.03 -26.75 24.19
CA PRO A 220 -34.29 -26.77 23.44
C PRO A 220 -34.78 -25.34 23.14
N ALA A 221 -35.17 -25.13 21.89
CA ALA A 221 -35.70 -23.86 21.41
C ALA A 221 -36.90 -23.39 22.26
N ALA A 222 -36.86 -22.14 22.72
CA ALA A 222 -38.01 -21.51 23.35
C ALA A 222 -39.17 -21.42 22.34
N PRO A 223 -40.41 -21.78 22.70
CA PRO A 223 -41.54 -21.68 21.79
C PRO A 223 -41.88 -20.20 21.59
N GLY A 224 -41.70 -19.70 20.36
CA GLY A 224 -42.18 -18.36 19.97
C GLY A 224 -41.26 -17.51 19.10
N ALA A 225 -40.05 -17.96 18.76
CA ALA A 225 -39.18 -17.20 17.86
C ALA A 225 -39.49 -17.52 16.38
N THR A 226 -40.03 -16.55 15.65
CA THR A 226 -40.15 -16.58 14.19
C THR A 226 -38.75 -16.59 13.56
N PRO A 227 -38.47 -17.47 12.58
CA PRO A 227 -37.17 -17.50 11.91
C PRO A 227 -36.97 -16.25 11.04
N PRO A 228 -35.72 -15.74 10.91
CA PRO A 228 -35.45 -14.60 10.05
C PRO A 228 -35.67 -14.97 8.58
N VAL A 229 -36.46 -14.15 7.89
CA VAL A 229 -36.68 -14.23 6.44
C VAL A 229 -35.38 -13.86 5.73
N ARG A 230 -34.85 -14.77 4.91
CA ARG A 230 -33.73 -14.45 4.00
C ARG A 230 -34.25 -13.57 2.87
N PRO A 231 -33.61 -12.45 2.53
CA PRO A 231 -33.96 -11.72 1.32
C PRO A 231 -33.60 -12.58 0.10
N SER A 232 -34.63 -12.92 -0.67
CA SER A 232 -34.51 -13.53 -1.99
C SER A 232 -34.13 -12.46 -3.01
N GLY A 233 -33.07 -12.71 -3.78
CA GLY A 233 -32.82 -12.01 -5.04
C GLY A 233 -31.62 -11.07 -5.03
N VAL A 234 -30.46 -11.62 -5.39
CA VAL A 234 -29.51 -10.90 -6.25
C VAL A 234 -29.06 -11.91 -7.30
N ALA A 235 -29.43 -11.63 -8.55
CA ALA A 235 -29.08 -12.44 -9.71
C ALA A 235 -27.62 -12.20 -10.12
N ASP A 236 -26.98 -13.31 -10.51
CA ASP A 236 -25.83 -13.54 -11.39
C ASP A 236 -24.91 -12.38 -11.82
N GLU A 237 -23.64 -12.57 -11.48
CA GLU A 237 -22.43 -12.34 -12.31
C GLU A 237 -22.59 -11.45 -13.55
N LEU A 238 -22.16 -10.18 -13.42
CA LEU A 238 -21.77 -9.36 -14.57
C LEU A 238 -20.27 -9.57 -14.84
N VAL A 239 -19.93 -10.62 -15.59
CA VAL A 239 -18.58 -10.81 -16.14
C VAL A 239 -18.37 -9.80 -17.28
N LEU A 240 -17.61 -8.74 -17.01
CA LEU A 240 -17.13 -7.82 -18.04
C LEU A 240 -16.11 -8.56 -18.93
N ARG A 241 -16.53 -8.99 -20.13
CA ARG A 241 -15.62 -9.45 -21.18
C ARG A 241 -15.00 -8.23 -21.86
N VAL A 242 -13.70 -8.03 -21.70
CA VAL A 242 -12.91 -7.06 -22.49
C VAL A 242 -12.53 -7.73 -23.82
N PRO A 243 -12.92 -7.19 -24.99
CA PRO A 243 -12.47 -7.71 -26.28
C PRO A 243 -11.15 -7.05 -26.67
N GLY A 244 -10.11 -7.85 -26.92
CA GLY A 244 -8.83 -7.39 -27.49
C GLY A 244 -7.62 -8.06 -26.86
N GLY A 245 -7.27 -9.25 -27.34
CA GLY A 245 -5.98 -9.87 -27.02
C GLY A 245 -4.86 -9.08 -27.68
N ILE A 246 -3.85 -8.72 -26.89
CA ILE A 246 -2.56 -8.27 -27.41
C ILE A 246 -1.83 -9.53 -27.87
N ASP A 247 -1.71 -9.70 -29.18
CA ASP A 247 -0.87 -10.72 -29.79
C ASP A 247 0.60 -10.35 -29.56
N LEU A 248 1.23 -11.03 -28.60
CA LEU A 248 2.67 -10.98 -28.41
C LEU A 248 3.27 -12.07 -29.30
N GLY A 249 3.49 -11.70 -30.57
CA GLY A 249 4.05 -12.57 -31.58
C GLY A 249 5.27 -13.32 -31.07
N THR A 250 5.16 -14.65 -31.05
CA THR A 250 6.28 -15.54 -30.78
C THR A 250 7.17 -15.59 -32.01
N SER A 251 8.43 -15.23 -31.79
CA SER A 251 9.57 -15.55 -32.63
C SER A 251 9.61 -17.04 -32.97
N GLU A 252 9.59 -17.38 -34.25
CA GLU A 252 10.06 -18.68 -34.74
C GLU A 252 11.48 -18.50 -35.31
N GLU A 253 12.44 -19.16 -34.66
CA GLU A 253 13.72 -19.56 -35.24
C GLU A 253 13.46 -20.65 -36.29
N GLU A 254 13.89 -20.37 -37.54
CA GLU A 254 14.70 -21.19 -38.47
C GLU A 254 14.40 -22.70 -38.72
N PRO A 255 14.71 -23.22 -39.93
CA PRO A 255 15.99 -23.06 -40.65
C PRO A 255 15.94 -22.41 -42.04
#